data_AF-A0A1J4WI91-F1
#
_entry.id   AF-A0A1J4WI91-F1
#
_cell.length_a   1.000
_cell.length_b   1.000
_cell.length_c   1.000
_cell.angle_alpha   90.00
_cell.angle_beta   90.00
_cell.angle_gamma   90.00
#
_symmetry.space_group_name_H-M   'P 1'
#
loop_
_entity.id
_entity.type
_entity.pdbx_description
1 polymer ?
#
loop_
_entity_poly.entity_id
_entity_poly.type
_entity_poly.pdbx_seq_one_letter_code
_entity_poly.pdbx_strand_id
1 'polypeptide(L)'
;MKQIKDILGKKSGKTKNIHTSRHALAEEMAGYFNEPKDYRKYLGVCHQHPEEELRRLFSEIKQEEKRNPKISPVKLFFFKLKQIEKIHGKRKNENISERRKSA
;
A
#
# COMPACT_ATOMS: atom_id res chain seq x y z
N MET A 1 56.19 2.84 -10.34
CA MET A 1 55.25 2.92 -9.22
C MET A 1 53.98 3.64 -9.70
N LYS A 2 52.89 2.91 -9.94
CA LYS A 2 51.61 3.48 -10.39
C LYS A 2 50.69 3.70 -9.18
N GLN A 3 50.08 4.87 -9.15
CA GLN A 3 49.44 5.49 -8.00
C GLN A 3 48.16 4.76 -7.57
N ILE A 4 48.04 4.48 -6.26
CA ILE A 4 46.85 3.92 -5.58
C ILE A 4 45.70 4.98 -5.48
N LYS A 5 45.77 6.07 -6.27
CA LYS A 5 44.83 7.20 -6.15
C LYS A 5 43.51 7.00 -6.89
N ASP A 6 43.42 6.02 -7.80
CA ASP A 6 42.18 5.77 -8.58
C ASP A 6 41.17 4.81 -7.91
N ILE A 7 41.51 4.18 -6.79
CA ILE A 7 40.57 3.27 -6.10
C ILE A 7 39.52 4.06 -5.29
N LEU A 8 39.78 5.33 -4.99
CA LEU A 8 38.87 6.24 -4.27
C LEU A 8 37.83 6.93 -5.17
N GLY A 9 37.76 6.57 -6.46
CA GLY A 9 36.89 7.20 -7.46
C GLY A 9 35.55 6.49 -7.71
N LYS A 10 35.27 5.34 -7.09
CA LYS A 10 33.92 4.76 -7.14
C LYS A 10 33.05 5.54 -6.15
N LYS A 11 32.42 6.61 -6.67
CA LYS A 11 31.15 7.11 -6.14
C LYS A 11 30.32 5.88 -5.78
N SER A 12 30.11 5.65 -4.50
CA SER A 12 29.12 4.71 -4.01
C SER A 12 27.81 5.15 -4.64
N GLY A 13 27.48 4.57 -5.80
CA GLY A 13 26.18 4.77 -6.43
C GLY A 13 25.20 4.38 -5.34
N LYS A 14 24.46 5.37 -4.84
CA LYS A 14 23.42 5.21 -3.80
C LYS A 14 22.81 3.85 -4.03
N THR A 15 23.07 2.91 -3.11
CA THR A 15 22.32 1.66 -3.07
C THR A 15 20.87 2.10 -3.12
N LYS A 16 20.17 1.72 -4.20
CA LYS A 16 18.80 2.11 -4.47
C LYS A 16 17.90 1.40 -3.45
N ASN A 17 18.05 1.71 -2.17
CA ASN A 17 17.15 1.35 -1.09
C ASN A 17 15.92 2.25 -1.19
N ILE A 18 15.29 2.28 -2.36
CA ILE A 18 14.05 3.01 -2.62
C ILE A 18 12.93 1.98 -2.65
N HIS A 19 12.89 1.07 -1.68
CA HIS A 19 11.63 0.49 -1.28
C HIS A 19 10.91 1.59 -0.50
N THR A 20 10.20 2.46 -1.23
CA THR A 20 9.28 3.39 -0.56
C THR A 20 8.31 2.57 0.28
N SER A 21 7.82 3.14 1.38
CA SER A 21 6.94 2.45 2.34
C SER A 21 5.76 1.72 1.68
N ARG A 22 5.26 2.24 0.56
CA ARG A 22 4.25 1.63 -0.31
C ARG A 22 4.69 0.32 -0.95
N HIS A 23 5.90 0.25 -1.48
CA HIS A 23 6.43 -0.98 -2.08
C HIS A 23 6.59 -2.07 -1.03
N ALA A 24 7.08 -1.71 0.16
CA ALA A 24 7.20 -2.63 1.28
C ALA A 24 5.83 -3.16 1.73
N LEU A 25 4.83 -2.28 1.84
CA LEU A 25 3.46 -2.69 2.21
C LEU A 25 2.82 -3.59 1.14
N ALA A 26 3.00 -3.27 -0.14
CA ALA A 26 2.48 -4.09 -1.23
C ALA A 26 3.11 -5.50 -1.27
N GLU A 27 4.42 -5.59 -0.98
CA GLU A 27 5.14 -6.85 -0.88
C GLU A 27 4.68 -7.67 0.33
N GLU A 28 4.49 -7.02 1.48
CA GLU A 28 3.95 -7.65 2.69
C GLU A 28 2.54 -8.21 2.46
N MET A 29 1.66 -7.45 1.79
CA MET A 29 0.31 -7.91 1.44
C MET A 29 0.36 -9.09 0.47
N ALA A 30 1.10 -8.98 -0.63
CA ALA A 30 1.21 -10.04 -1.63
C ALA A 30 1.78 -11.34 -1.02
N GLY A 31 2.78 -11.21 -0.14
CA GLY A 31 3.35 -12.35 0.59
C GLY A 31 2.36 -12.98 1.57
N TYR A 32 1.67 -12.17 2.38
CA TYR A 32 0.68 -12.65 3.34
C TYR A 32 -0.49 -13.37 2.68
N PHE A 33 -0.95 -12.84 1.54
CA PHE A 33 -2.05 -13.42 0.78
C PHE A 33 -1.63 -14.59 -0.11
N ASN A 34 -0.34 -14.95 -0.14
CA ASN A 34 0.23 -15.96 -1.02
C ASN A 34 -0.04 -15.68 -2.52
N GLU A 35 -0.09 -14.39 -2.90
CA GLU A 35 -0.30 -13.89 -4.26
C GLU A 35 0.91 -13.07 -4.76
N PRO A 36 2.15 -13.63 -4.80
CA PRO A 36 3.34 -12.86 -5.16
C PRO A 36 3.32 -12.35 -6.61
N LYS A 37 2.63 -13.07 -7.51
CA LYS A 37 2.44 -12.66 -8.92
C LYS A 37 1.57 -11.41 -9.04
N ASP A 38 0.76 -11.13 -8.03
CA ASP A 38 -0.17 -10.00 -7.99
C ASP A 38 0.39 -8.79 -7.23
N TYR A 39 1.70 -8.74 -6.96
CA TYR A 39 2.36 -7.59 -6.34
C TYR A 39 1.91 -6.23 -6.91
N ARG A 40 1.83 -6.12 -8.25
CA ARG A 40 1.43 -4.87 -8.93
C ARG A 40 0.01 -4.42 -8.59
N LYS A 41 -0.90 -5.37 -8.34
CA LYS A 41 -2.28 -5.11 -7.92
C LYS A 41 -2.28 -4.42 -6.55
N TYR A 42 -1.53 -4.95 -5.60
CA TYR A 42 -1.39 -4.37 -4.25
C TYR A 42 -0.64 -3.04 -4.26
N LEU A 43 0.36 -2.88 -5.13
CA LEU A 43 1.03 -1.61 -5.33
C LEU A 43 0.06 -0.54 -5.84
N GLY A 44 -0.82 -0.87 -6.79
CA GLY A 44 -1.89 0.03 -7.25
C GLY A 44 -2.80 0.50 -6.11
N VAL A 45 -3.20 -0.41 -5.22
CA VAL A 45 -3.98 -0.08 -4.01
C VAL A 45 -3.19 0.87 -3.10
N CYS A 46 -1.89 0.62 -2.87
CA CYS A 46 -1.02 1.47 -2.04
C CYS A 46 -0.81 2.88 -2.61
N HIS A 47 -1.04 3.08 -3.92
CA HIS A 47 -1.03 4.41 -4.54
C HIS A 47 -2.38 5.14 -4.45
N GLN A 48 -3.48 4.38 -4.40
CA GLN A 48 -4.84 4.94 -4.37
C GLN A 48 -5.30 5.34 -2.97
N HIS A 49 -4.74 4.71 -1.94
CA HIS A 49 -5.19 4.84 -0.55
C HIS A 49 -4.08 5.32 0.38
N PRO A 50 -4.40 6.05 1.47
CA PRO A 50 -3.42 6.40 2.49
C PRO A 50 -2.82 5.15 3.13
N GLU A 51 -1.50 5.15 3.35
CA GLU A 51 -0.79 4.00 3.92
C GLU A 51 -1.33 3.61 5.30
N GLU A 52 -1.64 4.59 6.14
CA GLU A 52 -2.17 4.37 7.49
C GLU A 52 -3.49 3.59 7.48
N GLU A 53 -4.40 3.95 6.58
CA GLU A 53 -5.68 3.24 6.42
C GLU A 53 -5.46 1.80 5.95
N LEU A 54 -4.55 1.61 4.99
CA LEU A 54 -4.21 0.27 4.49
C LEU A 54 -3.56 -0.59 5.57
N ARG A 55 -2.68 -0.03 6.40
CA ARG A 55 -2.05 -0.75 7.53
C ARG A 55 -3.09 -1.15 8.57
N ARG A 56 -4.01 -0.24 8.91
CA ARG A 56 -5.10 -0.52 9.84
C ARG A 56 -6.00 -1.63 9.30
N LEU A 57 -6.44 -1.52 8.04
CA LEU A 57 -7.25 -2.52 7.37
C LEU A 57 -6.52 -3.87 7.35
N PHE A 58 -5.26 -3.89 6.97
CA PHE A 58 -4.49 -5.13 6.88
C PHE A 58 -4.33 -5.81 8.23
N SER A 59 -4.06 -5.04 9.30
CA SER A 59 -4.03 -5.57 10.67
C SER A 59 -5.39 -6.17 11.08
N GLU A 60 -6.50 -5.53 10.72
CA GLU A 60 -7.84 -6.05 10.97
C GLU A 60 -8.07 -7.39 10.25
N ILE A 61 -7.65 -7.51 8.99
CA ILE A 61 -7.73 -8.78 8.24
C ILE A 61 -6.93 -9.89 8.94
N LYS A 62 -5.70 -9.60 9.39
CA LYS A 62 -4.87 -10.57 10.13
C LYS A 62 -5.54 -11.04 11.41
N GLN A 63 -6.25 -10.17 12.11
CA GLN A 63 -6.99 -10.53 13.32
C GLN A 63 -8.25 -11.35 13.01
N GLU A 64 -8.98 -10.97 11.97
CA GLU A 64 -10.23 -11.62 11.60
C GLU A 64 -10.01 -13.02 11.03
N GLU A 65 -8.95 -13.21 10.24
CA GLU A 65 -8.54 -14.53 9.75
C GLU A 65 -8.22 -15.49 10.91
N LYS A 66 -7.54 -15.01 11.96
CA LYS A 66 -7.29 -15.80 13.18
C LYS A 66 -8.59 -16.20 13.89
N ARG A 67 -9.62 -15.35 13.86
CA ARG A 67 -10.93 -15.61 14.49
C ARG A 67 -11.81 -16.53 13.64
N ASN A 68 -11.77 -16.37 12.32
CA ASN A 68 -12.60 -17.13 11.39
C ASN A 68 -11.78 -17.57 10.16
N PRO A 69 -11.01 -18.67 10.29
CA PRO A 69 -10.12 -19.15 9.22
C PRO A 69 -10.85 -19.69 7.99
N LYS A 70 -12.19 -19.81 8.03
CA LYS A 70 -13.00 -20.22 6.86
C LYS A 70 -13.18 -19.09 5.85
N ILE A 71 -12.91 -17.85 6.23
CA ILE A 71 -13.04 -16.68 5.36
C ILE A 71 -11.70 -16.42 4.68
N SER A 72 -11.71 -16.30 3.36
CA SER A 72 -10.51 -15.92 2.62
C SER A 72 -10.10 -14.48 2.99
N PRO A 73 -8.86 -14.28 3.51
CA PRO A 73 -8.40 -12.96 3.94
C PRO A 73 -8.31 -11.97 2.75
N VAL A 74 -7.98 -12.47 1.56
CA VAL A 74 -7.94 -11.68 0.31
C VAL A 74 -9.33 -11.13 -0.03
N LYS A 75 -10.35 -11.99 -0.01
CA LYS A 75 -11.73 -11.58 -0.30
C LYS A 75 -12.22 -10.56 0.74
N LEU A 76 -11.92 -10.79 2.01
CA LEU A 76 -12.28 -9.88 3.09
C LEU A 76 -11.59 -8.51 2.95
N PHE A 77 -10.31 -8.50 2.58
CA PHE A 77 -9.54 -7.28 2.32
C PHE A 77 -10.21 -6.43 1.23
N PHE A 78 -10.44 -6.99 0.04
CA PHE A 78 -11.05 -6.24 -1.07
C PHE A 78 -12.50 -5.86 -0.80
N PHE A 79 -13.24 -6.67 -0.05
CA PHE A 79 -14.60 -6.30 0.39
C PHE A 79 -14.59 -5.06 1.28
N LYS A 80 -13.73 -5.02 2.30
CA LYS A 80 -13.60 -3.86 3.20
C LYS A 80 -13.00 -2.64 2.50
N LEU A 81 -12.03 -2.83 1.61
CA LEU A 81 -11.45 -1.76 0.78
C LEU A 81 -12.55 -1.06 -0.03
N LYS A 82 -13.45 -1.82 -0.66
CA LYS A 82 -14.60 -1.29 -1.40
C LYS A 82 -15.57 -0.49 -0.51
N GLN A 83 -15.68 -0.83 0.78
CA GLN A 83 -16.49 -0.04 1.71
C GLN A 83 -15.86 1.31 2.02
N ILE A 84 -14.53 1.35 2.22
CA ILE A 84 -13.77 2.60 2.41
C ILE A 84 -13.91 3.50 1.18
N GLU A 85 -13.76 2.95 -0.03
CA GLU A 85 -13.93 3.67 -1.29
C GLU A 85 -15.33 4.31 -1.43
N LYS A 86 -16.38 3.59 -1.05
CA LYS A 86 -17.75 4.13 -1.05
C LYS A 86 -17.90 5.30 -0.08
N ILE A 87 -17.26 5.24 1.09
CA ILE A 87 -17.28 6.33 2.08
C ILE A 87 -16.53 7.55 1.54
N HIS A 88 -15.39 7.35 0.86
CA HIS A 88 -14.60 8.44 0.29
C HIS A 88 -15.29 9.09 -0.92
N GLY A 89 -15.94 8.30 -1.77
CA GLY A 89 -16.78 8.80 -2.85
C GLY A 89 -17.96 9.65 -2.35
N LYS A 90 -18.60 9.25 -1.25
CA LYS A 90 -19.67 10.05 -0.62
C LYS A 90 -19.16 11.38 -0.07
N ARG A 91 -18.08 11.37 0.72
CA ARG A 91 -17.48 12.59 1.31
C ARG A 91 -17.03 13.61 0.26
N LYS A 92 -16.58 13.14 -0.91
CA LYS A 92 -16.19 14.01 -2.03
C LYS A 92 -17.40 14.70 -2.68
N ASN A 93 -18.52 13.99 -2.81
CA ASN A 93 -19.75 14.56 -3.39
C ASN A 93 -20.47 15.53 -2.44
N GLU A 94 -20.46 15.28 -1.13
CA GLU A 94 -21.03 16.19 -0.12
C GLU A 94 -20.31 17.54 -0.11
N ASN A 95 -18.96 17.53 -0.11
CA ASN A 95 -18.15 18.75 -0.18
C ASN A 95 -18.39 19.58 -1.45
N ILE A 96 -18.64 18.92 -2.60
CA ILE A 96 -18.96 19.63 -3.85
C ILE A 96 -20.36 20.27 -3.77
N SER A 97 -21.31 19.61 -3.12
CA SER A 97 -22.67 20.12 -2.96
C SER A 97 -22.76 21.32 -2.02
N GLU A 98 -21.98 21.37 -0.94
CA GLU A 98 -21.92 22.51 -0.02
C GLU A 98 -21.29 23.73 -0.69
N ARG A 99 -20.20 23.54 -1.46
CA ARG A 99 -19.56 24.64 -2.21
C ARG A 99 -20.46 25.28 -3.26
N ARG A 100 -21.42 24.54 -3.82
CA ARG A 100 -22.41 25.07 -4.79
C ARG A 100 -23.59 25.79 -4.14
N LYS A 101 -23.80 25.64 -2.83
CA LYS A 101 -24.85 26.34 -2.09
C LYS A 101 -24.38 27.65 -1.45
N SER A 102 -23.06 27.87 -1.38
CA SER A 102 -22.44 29.07 -0.83
C SER A 102 -21.88 30.03 -1.90
N ALA A 103 -22.15 29.77 -3.18
CA ALA A 103 -21.84 30.63 -4.32
C ALA A 103 -23.14 31.06 -4.99
#